data_AF-A0A952K8F3-F1
#
_entry.id   AF-A0A952K8F3-F1
#
_cell.length_a   1.000
_cell.length_b   1.000
_cell.length_c   1.000
_cell.angle_alpha   90.00
_cell.angle_beta   90.00
_cell.angle_gamma   90.00
#
_symmetry.space_group_name_H-M   'P 1'
#
loop_
_entity.id
_entity.type
_entity.pdbx_description
1 polymer ?
#
loop_
_entity_poly.entity_id
_entity_poly.type
_entity_poly.pdbx_seq_one_letter_code
_entity_poly.pdbx_strand_id
1 'polypeptide(L)'
;MPPADPRLTANDPLQAEQKERRRQMIKILGEIEKRINEENAKPKKRYISPATSEQVYAVYYDVLRRKVEHQGTVYFPEMGGKKLYGDLIMTIVVNFDGNVVETTIERSSGNTFLDRRAQAIAKSSGPFGTVPLNVRSGLLRTGFNRLAFVQTFTFNRDDTLASHR
;
A
#
# COMPACT_ATOMS: atom_id res chain seq x y z
N MET A 1 44.41 -8.69 17.64
CA MET A 1 42.98 -8.70 17.26
C MET A 1 42.19 -8.10 18.41
N PRO A 2 41.43 -7.01 18.24
CA PRO A 2 40.56 -6.54 19.32
C PRO A 2 39.34 -7.47 19.48
N PRO A 3 38.85 -7.70 20.71
CA PRO A 3 37.77 -8.62 20.99
C PRO A 3 36.41 -8.05 20.54
N ALA A 4 35.49 -8.94 20.12
CA ALA A 4 34.13 -8.59 19.73
C ALA A 4 33.32 -8.11 20.94
N ASP A 5 32.64 -6.97 20.78
CA ASP A 5 31.87 -6.30 21.83
C ASP A 5 30.56 -7.08 22.14
N PRO A 6 30.30 -7.53 23.39
CA PRO A 6 29.19 -8.46 23.71
C PRO A 6 27.78 -7.84 23.75
N ARG A 7 27.58 -6.60 23.30
CA ARG A 7 26.32 -5.86 23.49
C ARG A 7 25.18 -6.20 22.51
N LEU A 8 25.34 -7.21 21.66
CA LEU A 8 24.36 -7.56 20.61
C LEU A 8 23.40 -8.72 20.97
N THR A 9 23.39 -9.21 22.21
CA THR A 9 22.55 -10.35 22.60
C THR A 9 21.77 -10.11 23.89
N ALA A 10 20.56 -9.53 23.79
CA ALA A 10 19.38 -9.86 24.63
C ALA A 10 18.22 -8.85 24.40
N ASN A 11 17.13 -9.32 23.79
CA ASN A 11 15.74 -8.80 23.93
C ASN A 11 15.56 -7.30 24.22
N ASP A 12 15.68 -6.48 23.18
CA ASP A 12 15.23 -5.09 23.21
C ASP A 12 13.68 -5.05 23.10
N PRO A 13 12.93 -4.49 24.07
CA PRO A 13 11.46 -4.38 24.03
C PRO A 13 10.95 -3.75 22.73
N LEU A 14 11.72 -2.82 22.15
CA LEU A 14 11.44 -2.18 20.87
C LEU A 14 11.44 -3.17 19.70
N GLN A 15 12.30 -4.20 19.74
CA GLN A 15 12.35 -5.24 18.71
C GLN A 15 11.19 -6.23 18.84
N ALA A 16 10.77 -6.52 20.09
CA ALA A 16 9.61 -7.36 20.35
C ALA A 16 8.31 -6.69 19.86
N GLU A 17 8.13 -5.41 20.18
CA GLU A 17 6.97 -4.63 19.75
C GLU A 17 6.91 -4.50 18.21
N GLN A 18 8.05 -4.24 17.55
CA GLN A 18 8.13 -4.18 16.09
C GLN A 18 7.78 -5.53 15.43
N LYS A 19 8.27 -6.64 16.00
CA LYS A 19 7.91 -8.00 15.52
C LYS A 19 6.42 -8.25 15.67
N GLU A 20 5.81 -7.81 16.77
CA GLU A 20 4.38 -7.98 17.01
C GLU A 20 3.53 -7.14 16.05
N ARG A 21 3.87 -5.86 15.86
CA ARG A 21 3.25 -4.99 14.85
C ARG A 21 3.35 -5.59 13.44
N ARG A 22 4.52 -6.13 13.08
CA ARG A 22 4.73 -6.81 11.79
C ARG A 22 3.86 -8.05 11.65
N ARG A 23 3.73 -8.87 12.70
CA ARG A 23 2.85 -10.05 12.68
C ARG A 23 1.39 -9.65 12.50
N GLN A 24 0.93 -8.62 13.20
CA GLN A 24 -0.43 -8.09 13.03
C GLN A 24 -0.66 -7.59 11.61
N MET A 25 0.31 -6.88 11.03
CA MET A 25 0.24 -6.41 9.64
C MET A 25 0.08 -7.57 8.65
N ILE A 26 0.92 -8.60 8.76
CA ILE A 26 0.86 -9.80 7.89
C ILE A 26 -0.50 -10.50 8.02
N LYS A 27 -1.02 -10.62 9.25
CA LYS A 27 -2.33 -11.22 9.49
C LYS A 27 -3.44 -10.47 8.73
N ILE A 28 -3.46 -9.14 8.85
CA ILE A 28 -4.47 -8.31 8.19
C ILE A 28 -4.34 -8.37 6.67
N LEU A 29 -3.11 -8.35 6.14
CA LEU A 29 -2.86 -8.53 4.71
C LEU A 29 -3.40 -9.89 4.23
N GLY A 30 -3.15 -10.98 4.97
CA GLY A 30 -3.69 -12.29 4.64
C GLY A 30 -5.24 -12.35 4.69
N GLU A 31 -5.87 -11.63 5.63
CA GLU A 31 -7.33 -11.51 5.68
C GLU A 31 -7.89 -10.70 4.50
N ILE A 32 -7.22 -9.61 4.13
CA ILE A 32 -7.54 -8.83 2.93
C ILE A 32 -7.39 -9.71 1.69
N GLU A 33 -6.32 -10.50 1.58
CA GLU A 33 -6.08 -11.39 0.44
C GLU A 33 -7.12 -12.50 0.30
N LYS A 34 -7.58 -13.07 1.42
CA LYS A 34 -8.72 -14.00 1.41
C LYS A 34 -9.98 -13.34 0.88
N ARG A 35 -10.33 -12.15 1.40
CA ARG A 35 -11.49 -11.37 0.92
C ARG A 35 -11.35 -11.00 -0.56
N ILE A 36 -10.15 -10.66 -1.00
CA ILE A 36 -9.81 -10.39 -2.41
C ILE A 36 -10.15 -11.59 -3.29
N ASN A 37 -9.75 -12.80 -2.87
CA ASN A 37 -10.01 -14.00 -3.65
C ASN A 37 -11.53 -14.26 -3.79
N GLU A 38 -12.29 -14.01 -2.73
CA GLU A 38 -13.75 -14.10 -2.73
C GLU A 38 -14.41 -13.00 -3.58
N GLU A 39 -13.93 -11.76 -3.49
CA GLU A 39 -14.47 -10.63 -4.25
C GLU A 39 -14.13 -10.67 -5.73
N ASN A 40 -12.97 -11.23 -6.10
CA ASN A 40 -12.58 -11.48 -7.49
C ASN A 40 -13.53 -12.47 -8.19
N ALA A 41 -14.40 -13.18 -7.47
CA ALA A 41 -15.47 -13.97 -8.08
C ALA A 41 -16.62 -13.10 -8.62
N LYS A 42 -16.64 -11.79 -8.33
CA LYS A 42 -17.65 -10.83 -8.79
C LYS A 42 -17.10 -9.93 -9.91
N PRO A 43 -17.79 -9.76 -11.05
CA PRO A 43 -17.21 -9.19 -12.28
C PRO A 43 -17.18 -7.65 -12.30
N LYS A 44 -16.54 -6.99 -11.33
CA LYS A 44 -16.45 -5.50 -11.34
C LYS A 44 -15.08 -4.93 -10.96
N LYS A 45 -14.39 -5.49 -9.97
CA LYS A 45 -13.07 -5.02 -9.53
C LYS A 45 -12.13 -6.21 -9.47
N ARG A 46 -10.95 -6.11 -10.09
CA ARG A 46 -9.87 -7.07 -9.89
C ARG A 46 -8.91 -6.51 -8.86
N TYR A 47 -8.78 -7.20 -7.74
CA TYR A 47 -7.78 -6.85 -6.75
C TYR A 47 -6.41 -7.43 -7.11
N ILE A 48 -5.38 -6.61 -6.93
CA ILE A 48 -3.98 -6.92 -7.18
C ILE A 48 -3.19 -6.52 -5.92
N SER A 49 -2.51 -7.50 -5.34
CA SER A 49 -1.54 -7.35 -4.25
C SER A 49 -0.17 -7.85 -4.72
N PRO A 50 0.93 -7.55 -4.01
CA PRO A 50 2.24 -8.13 -4.31
C PRO A 50 2.20 -9.66 -4.45
N ALA A 51 1.43 -10.35 -3.60
CA ALA A 51 1.34 -11.81 -3.61
C ALA A 51 0.49 -12.39 -4.76
N THR A 52 -0.42 -11.60 -5.32
CA THR A 52 -1.35 -12.03 -6.39
C THR A 52 -0.96 -11.49 -7.77
N SER A 53 0.11 -10.70 -7.85
CA SER A 53 0.54 -10.06 -9.07
C SER A 53 1.19 -11.07 -10.02
N GLU A 54 0.42 -11.64 -10.95
CA GLU A 54 1.00 -12.30 -12.13
C GLU A 54 1.98 -11.33 -12.81
N GLN A 55 2.99 -11.86 -13.50
CA GLN A 55 4.05 -11.06 -14.16
C GLN A 55 3.50 -9.89 -15.00
N VAL A 56 2.33 -10.10 -15.62
CA VAL A 56 1.67 -9.11 -16.48
C VAL A 56 1.20 -7.86 -15.70
N TYR A 57 0.80 -8.02 -14.43
CA TYR A 57 0.34 -6.91 -13.58
C TYR A 57 1.47 -6.26 -12.77
N ALA A 58 2.57 -6.98 -12.54
CA ALA A 58 3.65 -6.56 -11.63
C ALA A 58 4.29 -5.23 -12.05
N VAL A 59 4.46 -5.04 -13.35
CA VAL A 59 5.05 -3.80 -13.91
C VAL A 59 4.12 -2.61 -13.64
N TYR A 60 2.82 -2.76 -13.88
CA TYR A 60 1.87 -1.68 -13.65
C TYR A 60 1.68 -1.38 -12.15
N TYR A 61 1.67 -2.43 -11.32
CA TYR A 61 1.67 -2.31 -9.86
C TYR A 61 2.87 -1.51 -9.36
N ASP A 62 4.08 -1.80 -9.83
CA ASP A 62 5.29 -1.12 -9.38
C ASP A 62 5.31 0.37 -9.79
N VAL A 63 4.80 0.71 -10.98
CA VAL A 63 4.64 2.11 -11.41
C VAL A 63 3.71 2.87 -10.46
N LEU A 64 2.56 2.28 -10.14
CA LEU A 64 1.60 2.90 -9.21
C LEU A 64 2.21 3.04 -7.82
N ARG A 65 2.80 1.97 -7.28
CA ARG A 65 3.46 1.95 -5.96
C ARG A 65 4.48 3.08 -5.86
N ARG A 66 5.43 3.16 -6.78
CA ARG A 66 6.49 4.18 -6.78
C ARG A 66 5.93 5.60 -6.85
N LYS A 67 4.89 5.82 -7.66
CA LYS A 67 4.29 7.16 -7.80
C LYS A 67 3.58 7.57 -6.51
N VAL A 68 2.81 6.67 -5.91
CA VAL A 68 2.14 6.91 -4.63
C VAL A 68 3.16 7.14 -3.50
N GLU A 69 4.24 6.36 -3.46
CA GLU A 69 5.35 6.56 -2.53
C GLU A 69 5.97 7.95 -2.67
N HIS A 70 6.33 8.33 -3.90
CA HIS A 70 6.92 9.62 -4.19
C HIS A 70 5.99 10.78 -3.76
N GLN A 71 4.70 10.69 -4.08
CA GLN A 71 3.72 11.70 -3.68
C GLN A 71 3.50 11.73 -2.16
N GLY A 72 3.54 10.58 -1.48
CA GLY A 72 3.51 10.47 -0.02
C GLY A 72 4.68 11.18 0.65
N THR A 73 5.87 11.08 0.07
CA THR A 73 7.06 11.80 0.55
C THR A 73 6.97 13.30 0.26
N VAL A 74 6.59 13.69 -0.96
CA VAL A 74 6.48 15.11 -1.36
C VAL A 74 5.41 15.86 -0.56
N TYR A 75 4.27 15.21 -0.32
CA TYR A 75 3.14 15.79 0.40
C TYR A 75 3.01 15.17 1.79
N PHE A 76 4.13 14.98 2.48
CA PHE A 76 4.16 14.34 3.79
C PHE A 76 3.10 14.95 4.73
N PRO A 77 2.24 14.15 5.37
CA PRO A 77 1.13 14.67 6.16
C PRO A 77 1.59 15.51 7.36
N GLU A 78 1.07 16.73 7.46
CA GLU A 78 1.36 17.66 8.54
C GLU A 78 0.08 18.27 9.14
N MET A 79 0.10 18.53 10.45
CA MET A 79 -0.92 19.27 11.17
C MET A 79 -0.26 20.40 11.98
N GLY A 80 -0.61 21.64 11.68
CA GLY A 80 -0.02 22.81 12.35
C GLY A 80 1.51 22.89 12.17
N GLY A 81 2.02 22.51 11.00
CA GLY A 81 3.46 22.47 10.70
C GLY A 81 4.23 21.32 11.36
N LYS A 82 3.54 20.36 11.99
CA LYS A 82 4.14 19.15 12.57
C LYS A 82 3.81 17.94 11.72
N LYS A 83 4.84 17.21 11.32
CA LYS A 83 4.73 15.91 10.65
C LYS A 83 3.94 14.91 11.47
N LEU A 84 3.05 14.18 10.80
CA LEU A 84 2.22 13.12 11.37
C LEU A 84 2.82 11.77 11.00
N TYR A 85 2.81 10.85 11.95
CA TYR A 85 3.43 9.54 11.79
C TYR A 85 2.43 8.43 12.08
N GLY A 86 2.61 7.30 11.41
CA GLY A 86 1.76 6.12 11.59
C GLY A 86 1.69 5.24 10.36
N ASP A 87 1.04 4.09 10.53
CA ASP A 87 0.89 3.07 9.50
C ASP A 87 -0.59 2.85 9.19
N LEU A 88 -0.96 2.89 7.92
CA LEU A 88 -2.30 2.52 7.47
C LEU A 88 -2.25 1.55 6.29
N ILE A 89 -3.32 0.81 6.09
CA ILE A 89 -3.54 0.00 4.89
C ILE A 89 -4.70 0.61 4.12
N MET A 90 -4.48 0.85 2.83
CA MET A 90 -5.49 1.43 1.95
C MET A 90 -5.61 0.66 0.65
N THR A 91 -6.84 0.41 0.26
CA THR A 91 -7.21 -0.05 -1.09
C THR A 91 -7.39 1.17 -1.99
N ILE A 92 -6.71 1.21 -3.13
CA ILE A 92 -6.80 2.24 -4.16
C ILE A 92 -7.40 1.61 -5.41
N VAL A 93 -8.53 2.12 -5.90
CA VAL A 93 -9.14 1.63 -7.14
C VAL A 93 -8.86 2.60 -8.28
N VAL A 94 -8.35 2.08 -9.38
CA VAL A 94 -8.11 2.83 -10.61
C VAL A 94 -8.94 2.30 -11.77
N ASN A 95 -9.31 3.19 -12.68
CA ASN A 95 -9.89 2.81 -13.97
C ASN A 95 -8.79 2.52 -15.02
N PHE A 96 -9.18 2.06 -16.21
CA PHE A 96 -8.20 1.74 -17.27
C PHE A 96 -7.46 2.94 -17.85
N ASP A 97 -7.96 4.16 -17.62
CA ASP A 97 -7.26 5.39 -17.99
C ASP A 97 -6.18 5.76 -16.95
N GLY A 98 -6.07 5.01 -15.85
CA GLY A 98 -5.12 5.22 -14.77
C GLY A 98 -5.58 6.22 -13.71
N ASN A 99 -6.82 6.69 -13.76
CA ASN A 99 -7.38 7.62 -12.77
C ASN A 99 -7.79 6.88 -11.51
N VAL A 100 -7.52 7.46 -10.34
CA VAL A 100 -8.04 6.97 -9.06
C VAL A 100 -9.53 7.31 -8.97
N VAL A 101 -10.35 6.28 -8.83
CA VAL A 101 -11.82 6.42 -8.74
C VAL A 101 -12.35 6.16 -7.34
N GLU A 102 -11.60 5.46 -6.49
CA GLU A 102 -12.01 5.12 -5.13
C GLU A 102 -10.78 4.86 -4.24
N THR A 103 -10.91 5.17 -2.95
CA THR A 103 -9.89 4.89 -1.93
C THR A 103 -10.59 4.44 -0.65
N THR A 104 -10.17 3.32 -0.07
CA THR A 104 -10.78 2.72 1.13
C THR A 104 -9.71 2.43 2.16
N ILE A 105 -9.88 2.92 3.40
CA ILE A 105 -8.99 2.57 4.51
C ILE A 105 -9.38 1.19 5.03
N GLU A 106 -8.52 0.20 4.82
CA GLU A 106 -8.69 -1.16 5.35
C GLU A 106 -8.24 -1.23 6.81
N ARG A 107 -7.19 -0.48 7.15
CA ARG A 107 -6.70 -0.33 8.53
C ARG A 107 -6.27 1.10 8.77
N SER A 108 -6.90 1.75 9.75
CA SER A 108 -6.56 3.13 10.15
C SER A 108 -5.19 3.20 10.81
N SER A 109 -4.53 4.35 10.67
CA SER A 109 -3.33 4.70 11.45
C SER A 109 -3.60 5.00 12.92
N GLY A 110 -4.87 5.11 13.31
CA GLY A 110 -5.28 5.64 14.62
C GLY A 110 -5.36 7.17 14.65
N ASN A 111 -4.96 7.86 13.59
CA ASN A 111 -5.11 9.30 13.43
C ASN A 111 -5.95 9.61 12.18
N THR A 112 -7.20 10.05 12.38
CA THR A 112 -8.14 10.33 11.29
C THR A 112 -7.65 11.41 10.32
N PHE A 113 -6.85 12.37 10.81
CA PHE A 113 -6.30 13.40 9.92
C PHE A 113 -5.19 12.83 9.03
N LEU A 114 -4.33 11.98 9.59
CA LEU A 114 -3.32 11.24 8.81
C LEU A 114 -4.00 10.39 7.73
N ASP A 115 -5.04 9.63 8.10
CA ASP A 115 -5.79 8.79 7.15
C ASP A 115 -6.40 9.61 6.01
N ARG A 116 -7.06 10.73 6.33
CA ARG A 116 -7.67 11.63 5.33
C ARG A 116 -6.62 12.24 4.41
N ARG A 117 -5.45 12.62 4.95
CA ARG A 117 -4.35 13.16 4.14
C ARG A 117 -3.77 12.07 3.23
N ALA A 118 -3.56 10.86 3.73
CA ALA A 118 -3.11 9.74 2.92
C ALA A 118 -4.08 9.42 1.77
N GLN A 119 -5.40 9.44 2.01
CA GLN A 119 -6.40 9.30 0.94
C GLN A 119 -6.31 10.42 -0.10
N ALA A 120 -6.12 11.67 0.33
CA ALA A 120 -6.00 12.81 -0.57
C ALA A 120 -4.75 12.67 -1.46
N ILE A 121 -3.61 12.30 -0.88
CA ILE A 121 -2.36 12.05 -1.60
C ILE A 121 -2.54 10.95 -2.64
N ALA A 122 -3.13 9.80 -2.26
CA ALA A 122 -3.37 8.71 -3.20
C ALA A 122 -4.28 9.14 -4.36
N LYS A 123 -5.36 9.88 -4.08
CA LYS A 123 -6.25 10.42 -5.12
C LYS A 123 -5.53 11.38 -6.06
N SER A 124 -4.69 12.27 -5.54
CA SER A 124 -3.92 13.23 -6.35
C SER A 124 -2.70 12.63 -7.05
N SER A 125 -2.30 11.41 -6.69
CA SER A 125 -1.19 10.70 -7.34
C SER A 125 -1.53 10.22 -8.75
N GLY A 126 -2.82 10.09 -9.06
CA GLY A 126 -3.30 9.79 -10.41
C GLY A 126 -3.10 10.96 -11.39
N PRO A 127 -3.18 10.71 -12.71
CA PRO A 127 -3.32 9.39 -13.32
C PRO A 127 -1.99 8.60 -13.31
N PHE A 128 -2.06 7.27 -13.22
CA PHE A 128 -0.90 6.35 -13.21
C PHE A 128 -0.48 5.87 -14.60
N GLY A 129 -0.90 6.59 -15.64
CA GLY A 129 -0.81 6.12 -17.02
C GLY A 129 -1.87 5.07 -17.33
N THR A 130 -2.18 4.93 -18.62
CA THR A 130 -3.17 3.97 -19.11
C THR A 130 -2.73 2.54 -18.77
N VAL A 131 -3.69 1.72 -18.36
CA VAL A 131 -3.47 0.31 -18.12
C VAL A 131 -2.99 -0.35 -19.43
N PRO A 132 -1.84 -1.06 -19.43
CA PRO A 132 -1.29 -1.69 -20.63
C PRO A 132 -2.31 -2.56 -21.37
N LEU A 133 -2.26 -2.57 -22.70
CA LEU A 133 -3.30 -3.21 -23.52
C LEU A 133 -3.41 -4.72 -23.25
N ASN A 134 -2.30 -5.39 -23.01
CA ASN A 134 -2.25 -6.81 -22.63
C ASN A 134 -2.97 -7.07 -21.29
N VAL A 135 -2.78 -6.21 -20.30
CA VAL A 135 -3.51 -6.25 -19.01
C VAL A 135 -5.00 -5.98 -19.22
N ARG A 136 -5.32 -4.88 -19.90
CA ARG A 136 -6.69 -4.44 -20.17
C ARG A 136 -7.50 -5.50 -20.91
N SER A 137 -6.91 -6.13 -21.93
CA SER A 137 -7.58 -7.16 -22.74
C SER A 137 -7.92 -8.40 -21.91
N GLY A 138 -7.03 -8.84 -21.02
CA GLY A 138 -7.30 -9.95 -20.10
C GLY A 138 -8.46 -9.62 -19.16
N LEU A 139 -8.44 -8.43 -18.55
CA LEU A 139 -9.46 -7.97 -17.61
C LEU A 139 -10.84 -7.85 -18.26
N LEU A 140 -10.92 -7.30 -19.47
CA LEU A 140 -12.17 -7.16 -20.22
C LEU A 140 -12.82 -8.52 -20.53
N ARG A 141 -12.01 -9.54 -20.85
CA ARG A 141 -12.53 -10.91 -21.09
C ARG A 141 -13.20 -11.53 -19.86
N THR A 142 -12.78 -11.12 -18.67
CA THR A 142 -13.38 -11.56 -17.40
C THR A 142 -14.48 -10.62 -16.89
N GLY A 143 -14.76 -9.53 -17.60
CA GLY A 143 -15.74 -8.52 -17.21
C GLY A 143 -15.24 -7.48 -16.20
N PHE A 144 -13.95 -7.49 -15.84
CA PHE A 144 -13.37 -6.46 -14.98
C PHE A 144 -13.15 -5.16 -15.75
N ASN A 145 -13.47 -4.03 -15.13
CA ASN A 145 -13.24 -2.69 -15.71
C ASN A 145 -12.42 -1.75 -14.80
N ARG A 146 -12.00 -2.24 -13.64
CA ARG A 146 -11.21 -1.51 -12.64
C ARG A 146 -10.21 -2.43 -11.96
N LEU A 147 -9.11 -1.84 -11.53
CA LEU A 147 -8.07 -2.49 -10.74
C LEU A 147 -8.06 -1.91 -9.33
N ALA A 148 -8.05 -2.77 -8.32
CA ALA A 148 -7.93 -2.39 -6.92
C ALA A 148 -6.55 -2.83 -6.40
N PHE A 149 -5.86 -1.92 -5.73
CA PHE A 149 -4.51 -2.14 -5.22
C PHE A 149 -4.50 -1.94 -3.72
N VAL A 150 -4.01 -2.94 -2.99
CA VAL A 150 -3.82 -2.81 -1.54
C VAL A 150 -2.40 -2.34 -1.29
N GLN A 151 -2.27 -1.22 -0.59
CA GLN A 151 -0.99 -0.61 -0.26
C GLN A 151 -0.89 -0.35 1.24
N THR A 152 0.29 -0.64 1.79
CA THR A 152 0.66 -0.24 3.14
C THR A 152 1.39 1.09 3.06
N PHE A 153 0.90 2.08 3.80
CA PHE A 153 1.55 3.37 3.95
C PHE A 153 2.18 3.44 5.32
N THR A 154 3.44 3.82 5.34
CA THR A 154 4.24 3.93 6.56
C THR A 154 4.88 5.30 6.57
N PHE A 155 4.36 6.20 7.41
CA PHE A 155 4.85 7.56 7.58
C PHE A 155 5.79 7.60 8.78
N ASN A 156 7.09 7.50 8.50
CA ASN A 156 8.14 7.39 9.52
C ASN A 156 8.88 8.70 9.73
N ARG A 157 9.63 8.77 10.85
CA ARG A 157 10.46 9.92 11.21
C ARG A 157 11.71 10.08 10.33
N ASP A 158 12.08 9.06 9.56
CA ASP A 158 13.20 9.08 8.62
C ASP A 158 12.82 9.61 7.22
N ASP A 159 11.66 10.26 7.11
CA ASP A 159 11.17 11.00 5.93
C ASP A 159 11.03 10.19 4.62
N THR A 160 10.91 8.85 4.73
CA THR A 160 10.70 7.97 3.57
C THR A 160 9.43 7.14 3.76
N LEU A 161 8.51 7.22 2.78
CA LEU A 161 7.39 6.28 2.69
C LEU A 161 7.95 4.93 2.21
N ALA A 162 7.92 3.92 3.08
CA ALA A 162 8.32 2.57 2.71
C ALA A 162 7.09 1.70 2.45
N SER A 163 6.78 1.34 1.20
CA SER A 163 5.93 0.18 0.94
C SER A 163 6.74 -1.09 1.18
N HIS A 164 6.22 -1.99 2.00
CA HIS A 164 6.75 -3.35 2.05
C HIS A 164 6.55 -4.04 0.69
N ARG A 165 7.58 -4.75 0.24
CA ARG A 165 7.59 -5.66 -0.91
C ARG A 165 6.76 -6.91 -0.63
#